data_AF-A0A3G2QY24-F1
#
_entry.id   AF-A0A3G2QY24-F1
#
_cell.length_a   1.000
_cell.length_b   1.000
_cell.length_c   1.000
_cell.angle_alpha   90.00
_cell.angle_beta   90.00
_cell.angle_gamma   90.00
#
_symmetry.space_group_name_H-M   'P 1'
#
loop_
_entity.id
_entity.type
_entity.pdbx_description
1 polymer ?
#
loop_
_entity_poly.entity_id
_entity_poly.type
_entity_poly.pdbx_seq_one_letter_code
_entity_poly.pdbx_strand_id
1 'polypeptide(L)' 'MQTFWNNILKFPRFLLGVFIGFFLTTFQPVFKSLDNKKKLVFIILLNLAVLYFIYIVLRLMLDMN' A
#
# COMPACT_ATOMS: atom_id res chain seq x y z
N MET A 1 -18.82 -17.53 -30.99
CA MET A 1 -18.35 -16.22 -30.48
C MET A 1 -18.71 -15.94 -29.02
N GLN A 2 -19.83 -16.43 -28.49
CA GLN A 2 -20.25 -16.19 -27.10
C GLN A 2 -19.27 -16.74 -26.05
N THR A 3 -18.65 -17.88 -26.32
CA THR A 3 -17.61 -18.48 -25.47
C THR A 3 -16.36 -17.62 -25.34
N PHE A 4 -15.96 -16.94 -26.42
CA PHE A 4 -14.80 -16.04 -26.45
C PHE A 4 -15.02 -14.81 -25.55
N TRP A 5 -16.16 -14.14 -25.71
CA TRP A 5 -16.54 -13.01 -24.87
C TRP A 5 -16.70 -13.40 -23.39
N ASN A 6 -17.23 -14.60 -23.12
CA ASN A 6 -17.36 -15.10 -21.74
C ASN A 6 -16.00 -15.38 -21.08
N ASN A 7 -14.98 -15.77 -21.86
CA ASN A 7 -13.62 -15.96 -21.36
C ASN A 7 -12.89 -14.64 -21.10
N ILE A 8 -13.08 -13.65 -21.97
CA ILE A 8 -12.53 -12.29 -21.77
C ILE A 8 -13.03 -11.68 -20.47
N LEU A 9 -14.31 -11.86 -20.13
CA LEU A 9 -14.87 -11.33 -18.88
C LEU A 9 -14.38 -12.07 -17.63
N LYS A 10 -13.96 -13.32 -17.75
CA LYS A 10 -13.37 -14.10 -16.65
C LYS A 10 -11.91 -13.71 -16.37
N PHE A 11 -11.19 -13.25 -17.38
CA PHE A 11 -9.78 -12.91 -17.27
C PHE A 11 -9.49 -11.79 -16.25
N PRO A 12 -10.23 -10.66 -16.19
CA PRO A 12 -10.06 -9.65 -15.15
C PRO A 12 -10.21 -10.22 -13.74
N ARG A 13 -11.18 -11.12 -13.53
CA ARG A 13 -11.40 -11.74 -12.23
C ARG A 13 -10.22 -12.62 -11.81
N PHE A 14 -9.69 -13.39 -12.75
CA PHE A 14 -8.48 -14.18 -12.55
C PHE A 14 -7.27 -13.28 -12.25
N LEU A 15 -7.06 -12.26 -13.07
CA LEU A 15 -5.95 -11.31 -12.95
C LEU A 15 -5.98 -10.61 -11.59
N LEU A 16 -7.13 -10.11 -11.16
CA LEU A 16 -7.31 -9.51 -9.84
C LEU A 16 -7.04 -10.52 -8.71
N GLY A 17 -7.53 -11.75 -8.84
CA GLY A 17 -7.25 -12.81 -7.86
C GLY A 17 -5.76 -13.11 -7.72
N VAL A 18 -5.04 -13.20 -8.85
CA VAL A 18 -3.58 -13.39 -8.88
C VAL A 18 -2.87 -12.21 -8.24
N PHE A 19 -3.21 -10.98 -8.60
CA PHE A 19 -2.59 -9.78 -8.02
C PHE A 19 -2.84 -9.71 -6.51
N ILE A 20 -4.08 -9.90 -6.06
CA ILE A 20 -4.42 -9.88 -4.63
C ILE A 20 -3.63 -10.96 -3.89
N GLY A 21 -3.62 -12.21 -4.39
CA GLY A 21 -2.85 -13.30 -3.77
C GLY A 21 -1.35 -13.02 -3.73
N PHE A 22 -0.79 -12.50 -4.82
CA PHE A 22 0.62 -12.11 -4.91
C PHE A 22 0.98 -11.00 -3.92
N PHE A 23 0.18 -9.94 -3.83
CA PHE A 23 0.44 -8.84 -2.90
C PHE A 23 0.27 -9.29 -1.45
N LEU A 24 -0.77 -10.06 -1.12
CA LEU A 24 -0.98 -10.56 0.25
C LEU A 24 0.19 -11.45 0.72
N THR A 25 0.68 -12.34 -0.14
CA THR A 25 1.82 -13.21 0.18
C THR A 25 3.13 -12.44 0.27
N THR A 26 3.38 -11.52 -0.67
CA THR A 26 4.59 -10.69 -0.69
C THR A 26 4.65 -9.74 0.50
N PHE A 27 3.50 -9.18 0.93
CA PHE A 27 3.41 -8.28 2.08
C PHE A 27 3.24 -9.00 3.43
N GLN A 28 3.07 -10.33 3.47
CA GLN A 28 3.02 -11.10 4.72
C GLN A 28 4.17 -10.77 5.69
N PRO A 29 5.46 -10.75 5.29
CA PRO A 29 6.55 -10.36 6.19
C PRO A 29 6.47 -8.90 6.65
N VAL A 30 5.91 -8.00 5.82
CA VAL A 30 5.65 -6.61 6.20
C VAL A 30 4.64 -6.58 7.33
N PHE A 31 3.49 -7.27 7.19
CA PHE A 31 2.48 -7.39 8.25
C PHE A 31 3.03 -8.04 9.52
N LYS A 32 3.91 -9.03 9.40
CA LYS A 32 4.58 -9.66 10.55
C LYS A 32 5.48 -8.69 11.31
N SER A 33 6.07 -7.70 10.63
CA SER A 33 6.87 -6.65 11.26
C SER A 33 6.04 -5.73 12.17
N LEU A 34 4.75 -5.54 11.84
CA LEU A 34 3.81 -4.76 12.65
C LEU A 34 3.37 -5.49 13.93
N ASP A 35 3.53 -6.81 14.03
CA ASP A 35 3.09 -7.58 15.18
C ASP A 35 3.93 -7.30 16.45
N ASN A 36 5.18 -6.86 16.25
CA ASN A 36 6.02 -6.43 17.36
C ASN A 36 5.70 -4.99 17.77
N LYS A 37 5.04 -4.83 18.92
CA LYS A 37 4.63 -3.53 19.48
C LYS A 37 5.74 -2.47 19.47
N LYS A 38 6.99 -2.84 19.77
CA LYS A 38 8.12 -1.89 19.76
C LYS A 38 8.47 -1.42 18.34
N LYS A 39 8.47 -2.34 17.36
CA LYS A 39 8.71 -2.02 15.95
C LYS A 39 7.54 -1.22 15.36
N LEU A 40 6.31 -1.54 15.74
CA LEU A 40 5.12 -0.81 15.32
C LEU A 40 5.19 0.65 15.77
N VAL A 41 5.51 0.91 17.05
CA VAL A 41 5.69 2.29 17.56
C VAL A 41 6.78 3.03 16.78
N PHE A 42 7.91 2.38 16.48
CA PHE A 42 8.97 2.97 15.67
C PHE A 42 8.49 3.31 14.25
N ILE A 43 7.76 2.40 13.59
CA ILE A 43 7.21 2.63 12.25
C ILE A 43 6.21 3.79 12.25
N ILE A 44 5.35 3.90 13.27
CA ILE A 44 4.40 5.02 13.40
C ILE A 44 5.16 6.34 13.56
N LEU A 45 6.14 6.41 14.47
CA LEU A 45 6.93 7.62 14.68
C LEU A 45 7.68 8.04 13.40
N LEU A 46 8.24 7.07 12.66
CA LEU A 46 8.90 7.34 11.38
C LEU A 46 7.91 7.94 10.37
N ASN A 47 6.71 7.38 10.25
CA ASN A 47 5.67 7.90 9.33
C ASN A 47 5.22 9.32 9.73
N LEU A 48 5.03 9.58 11.04
CA LEU A 48 4.70 10.91 11.54
C LEU A 48 5.82 11.92 11.24
N ALA A 49 7.08 11.53 11.40
CA ALA A 49 8.22 12.38 11.07
C ALA A 49 8.26 12.74 9.58
N VAL A 50 8.00 11.76 8.70
CA VAL A 50 7.91 12.00 7.24
C VAL A 50 6.75 12.93 6.90
N LEU A 51 5.57 12.72 7.49
CA LEU A 51 4.42 13.60 7.28
C LEU A 51 4.69 15.02 7.76
N TYR A 52 5.32 15.16 8.92
CA TYR A 52 5.71 16.46 9.48
C TYR A 52 6.75 17.16 8.58
N PHE A 53 7.72 16.40 8.06
CA PHE A 53 8.69 16.93 7.10
C PHE A 53 8.02 17.42 5.81
N ILE A 54 7.12 16.63 5.24
CA ILE A 54 6.33 17.03 4.06
C ILE A 54 5.53 18.29 4.36
N TYR A 55 4.88 18.35 5.54
CA TYR A 55 4.14 19.54 5.97
C TYR A 55 5.04 20.78 6.03
N ILE A 56 6.24 20.68 6.61
CA ILE A 56 7.21 21.80 6.62
C ILE A 56 7.58 22.22 5.21
N VAL A 57 7.91 21.27 4.33
CA VAL A 57 8.28 21.58 2.94
C VAL A 57 7.14 22.31 2.23
N LEU A 58 5.91 21.81 2.34
CA LEU A 58 4.74 22.45 1.75
C LEU A 58 4.49 23.84 2.33
N ARG A 59 4.65 24.00 3.64
CA ARG A 59 4.51 25.28 4.34
C ARG A 59 5.52 26.31 3.83
N LEU A 60 6.77 25.90 3.64
CA LEU A 60 7.83 26.74 3.07
C LEU A 60 7.56 27.09 1.60
N MET A 61 7.09 26.12 0.80
CA MET A 61 6.76 26.34 -0.61
C MET A 61 5.59 27.32 -0.79
N LEU A 62 4.66 27.33 0.15
CA LEU A 62 3.49 28.20 0.13
C LEU A 62 3.74 29.55 0.83
N ASP A 63 4.96 29.82 1.28
CA ASP A 63 5.34 31.00 2.07
C ASP A 63 4.40 31.25 3.27
N MET A 64 3.87 30.16 3.83
CA MET A 64 2.99 30.20 5.00
C MET A 64 3.87 30.21 6.25
N ASN A 65 4.52 31.34 6.54
CA ASN A 65 5.40 31.47 7.71
C ASN A 65 4.70 31.27 9.07
#